data_AF-A0A7V1EPZ1-F1
#
_entry.id   AF-A0A7V1EPZ1-F1
#
_cell.length_a   1.000
_cell.length_b   1.000
_cell.length_c   1.000
_cell.angle_alpha   90.00
_cell.angle_beta   90.00
_cell.angle_gamma   90.00
#
_symmetry.space_group_name_H-M   'P 1'
#
loop_
_entity.id
_entity.type
_entity.pdbx_description
1 polymer ?
#
loop_
_entity_poly.entity_id
_entity_poly.type
_entity_poly.pdbx_seq_one_letter_code
_entity_poly.pdbx_strand_id
1 'polypeptide(L)'
;WKERDPSPETNENEIMDQYYVRVAYANEHFTSFLPGWRSDMGMIYILFGPPDDIERTFMSSNRNARHTWHYYRINRSFTFYDENGFGDFRLTTPYVFGRAW
;
A
#
# COMPACT_ATOMS: atom_id res chain seq x y z
N TRP A 1 -6.79 12.88 22.99
CA TRP A 1 -5.52 12.69 22.24
C TRP A 1 -4.36 13.56 22.74
N LYS A 2 -4.60 14.64 23.49
CA LYS A 2 -3.57 15.46 24.13
C LYS A 2 -2.98 14.94 25.46
N GLU A 3 -3.42 13.78 25.94
CA GLU A 3 -3.09 13.28 27.30
C GLU A 3 -2.16 12.05 27.30
N ARG A 4 -1.47 11.79 26.19
CA ARG A 4 -0.55 10.63 26.05
C ARG A 4 0.83 10.99 25.51
N ASP A 5 1.23 12.26 25.56
CA ASP A 5 2.55 12.69 25.08
C ASP A 5 3.42 13.22 26.24
N PRO A 6 4.36 12.41 26.77
CA PRO A 6 5.32 12.83 27.78
C PRO A 6 6.60 13.47 27.20
N SER A 7 6.64 13.86 25.92
CA SER A 7 7.85 14.42 25.28
C SER A 7 7.53 15.55 24.27
N PRO A 8 7.19 16.75 24.76
CA PRO A 8 6.61 17.84 23.96
C PRO A 8 7.59 18.65 23.07
N GLU A 9 8.81 18.18 22.81
CA GLU A 9 9.82 19.03 22.14
C GLU A 9 10.34 18.58 20.77
N THR A 10 10.01 17.39 20.24
CA THR A 10 10.18 17.05 18.80
C THR A 10 9.97 15.55 18.56
N ASN A 11 8.91 15.16 17.84
CA ASN A 11 8.81 13.98 16.94
C ASN A 11 7.35 13.59 16.61
N GLU A 12 6.34 14.03 17.36
CA GLU A 12 4.96 13.55 17.13
C GLU A 12 4.36 14.00 15.78
N ASN A 13 4.79 15.13 15.21
CA ASN A 13 4.19 15.64 13.99
C ASN A 13 4.79 15.06 12.70
N GLU A 14 6.04 14.58 12.71
CA GLU A 14 6.67 14.07 11.47
C GLU A 14 6.06 12.74 11.01
N ILE A 15 5.70 11.86 11.96
CA ILE A 15 5.06 10.58 11.63
C ILE A 15 3.63 10.81 11.13
N MET A 16 2.90 11.75 11.73
CA MET A 16 1.55 12.10 11.31
C MET A 16 1.55 12.79 9.94
N ASP A 17 2.47 13.73 9.72
CA ASP A 17 2.62 14.39 8.42
C ASP A 17 2.99 13.38 7.32
N GLN A 18 3.92 12.47 7.58
CA GLN A 18 4.26 11.40 6.65
C GLN A 18 3.06 10.47 6.38
N TYR A 19 2.26 10.14 7.40
CA TYR A 19 1.05 9.36 7.23
C TYR A 19 0.05 10.07 6.31
N TYR A 20 -0.23 11.36 6.54
CA TYR A 20 -1.16 12.12 5.71
C TYR A 20 -0.66 12.28 4.28
N VAL A 21 0.64 12.50 4.08
CA VAL A 21 1.27 12.53 2.75
C VAL A 21 1.08 11.19 2.03
N ARG A 22 1.28 10.06 2.71
CA ARG A 22 1.07 8.73 2.12
C ARG A 22 -0.40 8.44 1.83
N VAL A 23 -1.32 8.90 2.68
CA VAL A 23 -2.76 8.80 2.44
C VAL A 23 -3.17 9.62 1.21
N ALA A 24 -2.66 10.84 1.08
CA ALA A 24 -2.93 11.69 -0.08
C ALA A 24 -2.40 11.03 -1.36
N TYR A 25 -1.16 10.55 -1.34
CA TYR A 25 -0.57 9.80 -2.45
C TYR A 25 -1.39 8.56 -2.79
N ALA A 26 -1.81 7.79 -1.79
CA ALA A 26 -2.61 6.60 -2.00
C ALA A 26 -3.95 6.94 -2.67
N ASN A 27 -4.61 8.02 -2.27
CA ASN A 27 -5.85 8.48 -2.89
C ASN A 27 -5.66 8.99 -4.32
N GLU A 28 -4.52 9.61 -4.62
CA GLU A 28 -4.22 10.07 -5.98
C GLU A 28 -3.92 8.90 -6.93
N HIS A 29 -3.17 7.89 -6.46
CA HIS A 29 -2.62 6.84 -7.33
C HIS A 29 -3.35 5.50 -7.30
N PHE A 30 -4.08 5.19 -6.22
CA PHE A 30 -4.68 3.86 -6.01
C PHE A 30 -6.20 3.90 -5.82
N THR A 31 -6.84 5.03 -6.13
CA THR A 31 -8.31 5.10 -6.13
C THR A 31 -8.88 4.33 -7.32
N SER A 32 -9.85 3.47 -7.03
CA SER A 32 -10.68 2.78 -8.02
C SER A 32 -12.14 2.89 -7.54
N PHE A 33 -12.82 1.78 -7.28
CA PHE A 33 -14.17 1.76 -6.69
C PHE A 33 -14.21 2.27 -5.24
N LEU A 34 -13.08 2.20 -4.54
CA LEU A 34 -12.90 2.68 -3.17
C LEU A 34 -11.84 3.79 -3.14
N PRO A 35 -11.87 4.68 -2.12
CA PRO A 35 -10.78 5.60 -1.85
C PRO A 35 -9.44 4.87 -1.79
N GLY A 36 -8.41 5.41 -2.43
CA GLY A 36 -7.13 4.72 -2.59
C GLY A 36 -6.44 4.31 -1.28
N TRP A 37 -6.64 5.04 -0.18
CA TRP A 37 -6.15 4.61 1.15
C TRP A 37 -6.75 3.28 1.65
N ARG A 38 -7.93 2.88 1.13
CA ARG A 38 -8.59 1.60 1.43
C ARG A 38 -8.24 0.49 0.44
N SER A 39 -7.51 0.80 -0.63
CA SER A 39 -7.01 -0.22 -1.56
C SER A 39 -5.87 -1.01 -0.91
N ASP A 40 -5.65 -2.23 -1.36
CA ASP A 40 -4.55 -3.05 -0.85
C ASP A 40 -3.19 -2.40 -1.12
N MET A 41 -3.01 -1.81 -2.31
CA MET A 41 -1.80 -1.05 -2.66
C MET A 41 -1.62 0.17 -1.76
N GLY A 42 -2.70 0.91 -1.47
CA GLY A 42 -2.68 2.06 -0.58
C GLY A 42 -2.34 1.69 0.86
N MET A 43 -2.90 0.60 1.37
CA MET A 43 -2.56 0.10 2.71
C MET A 43 -1.08 -0.26 2.82
N ILE A 44 -0.54 -1.00 1.85
CA ILE A 44 0.90 -1.34 1.83
C ILE A 44 1.77 -0.08 1.69
N TYR A 45 1.39 0.87 0.84
CA TYR A 45 2.13 2.13 0.68
C TYR A 45 2.12 2.99 1.94
N ILE A 46 1.00 3.07 2.65
CA ILE A 46 0.91 3.82 3.91
C ILE A 46 1.79 3.17 4.98
N LEU A 47 1.73 1.84 5.12
CA LEU A 47 2.49 1.10 6.13
C LEU A 47 4.01 1.10 5.86
N PHE A 48 4.41 0.81 4.63
CA PHE A 48 5.82 0.57 4.28
C PHE A 48 6.46 1.73 3.52
N GLY A 49 5.69 2.71 3.07
CA GLY A 49 6.16 3.79 2.21
C GLY A 49 6.34 3.34 0.76
N PRO A 50 7.08 4.12 -0.05
CA PRO A 50 7.37 3.75 -1.43
C PRO A 50 8.20 2.47 -1.48
N PRO A 51 7.90 1.54 -2.41
CA PRO A 51 8.72 0.36 -2.63
C PRO A 51 10.08 0.74 -3.22
N ASP A 52 11.09 -0.10 -2.98
CA ASP A 52 12.42 0.04 -3.56
C ASP A 52 12.42 -0.29 -5.07
N ASP A 53 11.59 -1.26 -5.47
CA ASP A 53 11.42 -1.65 -6.88
C ASP A 53 9.98 -2.12 -7.17
N ILE A 54 9.54 -1.92 -8.42
CA ILE A 54 8.20 -2.29 -8.91
C ILE A 54 8.34 -3.12 -10.19
N GLU A 55 8.09 -4.42 -10.08
CA GLU A 55 7.96 -5.31 -11.22
C GLU A 55 6.51 -5.26 -11.75
N ARG A 56 6.33 -5.05 -13.06
CA ARG A 56 5.01 -5.08 -13.71
C ARG A 56 4.97 -6.15 -14.78
N THR A 57 4.02 -7.07 -14.67
CA THR A 57 3.79 -8.11 -15.68
C THR A 57 2.39 -7.94 -16.26
N PHE A 58 2.31 -7.80 -17.58
CA PHE A 58 1.05 -7.85 -18.33
C PHE A 58 0.88 -9.26 -18.89
N MET A 59 -0.19 -9.95 -18.53
CA MET A 59 -0.47 -11.25 -19.16
C MET A 59 -1.10 -11.04 -20.54
N SER A 60 -0.89 -12.00 -21.44
CA SER A 60 -1.15 -11.91 -22.90
C SER A 60 -2.58 -11.51 -23.30
N SER A 61 -3.53 -11.53 -22.35
CA SER A 61 -4.84 -10.91 -22.47
C SER A 61 -4.80 -9.61 -21.68
N ASN A 62 -4.86 -8.47 -22.38
CA ASN A 62 -4.64 -7.09 -21.92
C ASN A 62 -5.51 -6.59 -20.72
N ARG A 63 -6.17 -7.50 -20.00
CA ARG A 63 -7.08 -7.26 -18.89
C ARG A 63 -6.50 -7.65 -17.53
N ASN A 64 -5.46 -8.47 -17.48
CA ASN A 64 -4.93 -8.97 -16.21
C ASN A 64 -3.49 -8.48 -16.03
N ALA A 65 -3.30 -7.62 -15.04
CA ALA A 65 -2.01 -7.01 -14.71
C ALA A 65 -1.56 -7.45 -13.31
N ARG A 66 -0.27 -7.73 -13.18
CA ARG A 66 0.38 -8.08 -11.91
C ARG A 66 1.44 -7.06 -11.57
N HIS A 67 1.40 -6.52 -10.37
CA HIS A 67 2.43 -5.65 -9.82
C HIS A 67 3.10 -6.35 -8.63
N THR A 68 4.43 -6.47 -8.63
CA THR A 68 5.19 -6.90 -7.45
C THR A 68 5.98 -5.72 -6.93
N TRP A 69 5.76 -5.37 -5.67
CA TRP A 69 6.50 -4.33 -4.96
C TRP A 69 7.56 -5.00 -4.09
N HIS A 70 8.82 -4.59 -4.27
CA HIS A 70 9.94 -5.10 -3.48
C HIS A 70 10.37 -4.06 -2.45
N TYR A 71 10.52 -4.52 -1.20
CA TYR A 71 11.06 -3.73 -0.10
C TYR A 71 12.29 -4.45 0.44
N TYR A 72 13.45 -4.16 -0.15
CA TYR A 72 14.72 -4.82 0.15
C TYR A 72 15.18 -4.52 1.57
N ARG A 73 14.91 -3.31 2.08
CA ARG A 73 15.25 -2.90 3.45
C ARG A 73 14.67 -3.80 4.53
N ILE A 74 13.49 -4.37 4.28
CA ILE A 74 12.77 -5.25 5.21
C ILE A 74 12.66 -6.68 4.69
N ASN A 75 13.32 -7.00 3.58
CA ASN A 75 13.27 -8.29 2.90
C ASN A 75 11.82 -8.80 2.70
N ARG A 76 10.94 -7.94 2.20
CA ARG A 76 9.54 -8.27 1.90
C ARG A 76 9.23 -7.98 0.44
N SER A 77 8.23 -8.68 -0.08
CA SER A 77 7.66 -8.38 -1.39
C SER A 77 6.15 -8.57 -1.33
N PHE A 78 5.43 -7.69 -2.00
CA PHE A 78 3.98 -7.69 -2.04
C PHE A 78 3.53 -7.78 -3.50
N THR A 79 2.76 -8.80 -3.83
CA THR A 79 2.23 -8.96 -5.18
C THR A 79 0.76 -8.58 -5.18
N PHE A 80 0.40 -7.75 -6.14
CA PHE A 80 -0.96 -7.30 -6.39
C PHE A 80 -1.41 -7.75 -7.77
N TYR A 81 -2.65 -8.17 -7.85
CA TYR A 81 -3.24 -8.70 -9.07
C TYR A 81 -4.55 -7.99 -9.38
N ASP A 82 -4.68 -7.48 -10.60
CA ASP A 82 -5.94 -6.96 -11.12
C ASP A 82 -6.68 -8.11 -11.84
N GLU A 83 -7.67 -8.67 -11.15
CA GLU A 83 -8.47 -9.79 -11.67
C GLU A 83 -9.40 -9.37 -12.81
N ASN A 84 -9.88 -8.12 -12.79
CA ASN A 84 -11.00 -7.67 -13.61
C ASN A 84 -10.59 -6.63 -14.67
N GLY A 85 -9.38 -6.07 -14.59
CA GLY A 85 -8.86 -5.07 -15.53
C GLY A 85 -9.39 -3.66 -15.30
N PHE A 86 -9.92 -3.39 -14.11
CA PHE A 86 -10.48 -2.08 -13.72
C PHE A 86 -9.58 -1.30 -12.75
N GLY A 87 -8.35 -1.77 -12.54
CA GLY A 87 -7.40 -1.16 -11.61
C GLY A 87 -7.69 -1.44 -10.13
N ASP A 88 -8.55 -2.42 -9.81
CA ASP A 88 -8.76 -2.89 -8.43
C ASP A 88 -7.74 -3.99 -8.11
N PHE A 89 -6.51 -3.56 -7.84
CA PHE A 89 -5.40 -4.45 -7.52
C PHE A 89 -5.57 -5.06 -6.13
N ARG A 90 -5.67 -6.39 -6.06
CA ARG A 90 -5.81 -7.17 -4.83
C ARG A 90 -4.49 -7.79 -4.40
N LEU A 91 -4.20 -7.75 -3.11
CA LEU A 91 -2.99 -8.36 -2.54
C LEU A 91 -3.10 -9.89 -2.58
N THR A 92 -2.23 -10.53 -3.34
CA THR A 92 -2.19 -12.00 -3.48
C THR A 92 -1.09 -12.64 -2.64
N THR A 93 -0.11 -11.87 -2.17
CA THR A 93 0.89 -12.36 -1.21
C THR A 93 0.34 -12.33 0.21
N PRO A 94 0.45 -13.42 0.98
CA PRO A 94 -0.04 -13.46 2.35
C PRO A 94 0.76 -12.49 3.24
N TYR A 95 0.14 -11.38 3.61
CA TYR A 95 0.53 -10.57 4.76
C TYR A 95 -0.21 -11.15 5.97
N VAL A 96 0.41 -12.12 6.64
CA VAL A 96 -0.25 -13.10 7.52
C VAL A 96 -1.17 -12.46 8.60
N PHE A 97 -2.49 -12.72 8.52
CA PHE A 97 -3.26 -13.51 9.52
C PHE A 97 -4.65 -13.89 8.98
N GLY A 98 -4.90 -15.21 8.90
CA GLY A 98 -6.20 -15.88 9.05
C GLY A 98 -7.43 -15.35 8.30
N ARG A 99 -7.69 -15.91 7.11
CA ARG A 99 -9.00 -16.48 6.73
C ARG A 99 -8.86 -17.20 5.38
N ALA A 100 -8.54 -18.49 5.48
CA ALA A 100 -9.00 -19.45 4.48
C ALA A 100 -10.50 -19.68 4.75
N TRP A 101 -11.28 -19.78 3.67
CA TRP A 101 -12.72 -20.00 3.65
C TRP A 101 -13.11 -21.33 4.30
#